data_AF-A0A096M8L5-F1
#
_entry.id   AF-A0A096M8L5-F1
#
_cell.length_a   1.000
_cell.length_b   1.000
_cell.length_c   1.000
_cell.angle_alpha   90.00
_cell.angle_beta   90.00
_cell.angle_gamma   90.00
#
_symmetry.space_group_name_H-M   'P 1'
#
loop_
_entity.id
_entity.type
_entity.pdbx_description
1 polymer ?
#
loop_
_entity_poly.entity_id
_entity_poly.type
_entity_poly.pdbx_seq_one_letter_code
_entity_poly.pdbx_strand_id
1 'polypeptide(L)'
;RKIIEKQEKDLESLKDKVANEVALSIKTGKTESLNNPVSQTRLKELYDDLRCRWPKIKRLLKSNKKTSEVVKESIKVRQHKQSAIQDLQQALYYSRIEGHVSKTYKDVKPEDLMEDLLSECNWLGQLMALNNPPLQPDWKHHMPGMDAWHILPRNFRYFAPDSSHYLC
;
A
#
# COMPACT_ATOMS: atom_id res chain seq x y z
N ARG A 1 52.22 10.95 -13.10
CA ARG A 1 51.54 10.71 -11.81
C ARG A 1 50.66 11.88 -11.41
N LYS A 2 51.21 13.07 -11.10
CA LYS A 2 50.41 14.27 -10.71
C LYS A 2 49.27 14.70 -11.65
N ILE A 3 49.43 14.53 -12.98
CA ILE A 3 48.37 14.87 -13.96
C ILE A 3 47.20 13.88 -13.89
N ILE A 4 47.51 12.59 -13.71
CA ILE A 4 46.51 11.51 -13.61
C ILE A 4 45.72 11.68 -12.30
N GLU A 5 46.42 11.94 -11.18
CA GLU A 5 45.80 12.19 -9.88
C GLU A 5 44.86 13.42 -9.91
N LYS A 6 45.22 14.46 -10.66
CA LYS A 6 44.35 15.63 -10.85
C LYS A 6 43.12 15.28 -11.68
N GLN A 7 43.29 14.54 -12.77
CA GLN A 7 42.17 14.08 -13.61
C GLN A 7 41.21 13.19 -12.84
N GLU A 8 41.71 12.29 -12.00
CA GLU A 8 40.87 11.44 -11.13
C GLU A 8 40.06 12.26 -10.14
N LYS A 9 40.67 13.27 -9.51
CA LYS A 9 39.97 14.16 -8.56
C LYS A 9 38.88 14.99 -9.24
N ASP A 10 39.13 15.47 -10.45
CA ASP A 10 38.14 16.23 -11.22
C ASP A 10 36.97 15.33 -11.67
N LEU A 11 37.25 14.09 -12.05
CA LEU A 11 36.24 13.10 -12.43
C LEU A 11 35.35 12.70 -11.24
N GLU A 12 35.95 12.53 -10.07
CA GLU A 12 35.21 12.25 -8.83
C GLU A 12 34.30 13.43 -8.44
N SER A 13 34.80 14.66 -8.53
CA SER A 13 34.00 15.88 -8.28
C SER A 13 32.84 16.02 -9.27
N LEU A 14 33.04 15.68 -10.53
CA LEU A 14 31.97 15.66 -11.53
C LEU A 14 30.92 14.59 -11.20
N LYS A 15 31.35 13.38 -10.82
CA LYS A 15 30.46 12.30 -10.40
C LYS A 15 29.58 12.73 -9.22
N ASP A 16 30.17 13.35 -8.20
CA ASP A 16 29.44 13.82 -7.00
C ASP A 16 28.43 14.91 -7.33
N LYS A 17 28.79 15.85 -8.21
CA LYS A 17 27.87 16.91 -8.67
C LYS A 17 26.68 16.33 -9.43
N VAL A 18 26.95 15.42 -10.38
CA VAL A 18 25.90 14.74 -11.15
C VAL A 18 24.98 13.94 -10.23
N ALA A 19 25.55 13.20 -9.26
CA ALA A 19 24.76 12.46 -8.29
C ALA A 19 23.84 13.37 -7.45
N ASN A 20 24.35 14.52 -7.01
CA ASN A 20 23.57 15.50 -6.24
C ASN A 20 22.45 16.14 -7.08
N GLU A 21 22.70 16.51 -8.34
CA GLU A 21 21.67 17.07 -9.23
C GLU A 21 20.57 16.06 -9.56
N VAL A 22 20.94 14.80 -9.80
CA VAL A 22 19.98 13.70 -10.01
C VAL A 22 19.17 13.46 -8.73
N ALA A 23 19.80 13.42 -7.55
CA ALA A 23 19.11 13.24 -6.28
C ALA A 23 18.13 14.39 -5.97
N LEU A 24 18.52 15.64 -6.25
CA LEU A 24 17.66 16.81 -6.10
C LEU A 24 16.48 16.77 -7.09
N SER A 25 16.71 16.34 -8.33
CA SER A 25 15.64 16.18 -9.33
C SER A 25 14.62 15.11 -8.95
N ILE A 26 15.06 14.00 -8.35
CA ILE A 26 14.18 12.96 -7.79
C ILE A 26 13.41 13.51 -6.60
N LYS A 27 14.08 14.21 -5.67
CA LYS A 27 13.46 14.80 -4.48
C LYS A 27 12.40 15.85 -4.82
N THR A 28 12.59 16.60 -5.90
CA THR A 28 11.66 17.63 -6.39
C THR A 28 10.57 17.08 -7.33
N GLY A 29 10.57 15.77 -7.62
CA GLY A 29 9.59 15.14 -8.51
C GLY A 29 9.78 15.48 -9.99
N LYS A 30 10.91 16.08 -10.37
CA LYS A 30 11.24 16.44 -11.77
C LYS A 30 11.71 15.23 -12.59
N THR A 31 12.19 14.18 -11.92
CA THR A 31 12.57 12.89 -12.50
C THR A 31 12.04 11.74 -11.63
N GLU A 32 11.60 10.64 -12.26
CA GLU A 32 11.05 9.49 -11.52
C GLU A 32 12.15 8.57 -10.98
N SER A 33 11.97 8.06 -9.76
CA SER A 33 12.81 6.98 -9.22
C SER A 33 12.49 5.67 -9.94
N LEU A 34 13.48 5.09 -10.63
CA LEU A 34 13.35 3.78 -11.29
C LEU A 34 13.17 2.62 -10.29
N ASN A 35 13.53 2.83 -9.02
CA ASN A 35 13.35 1.85 -7.95
C ASN A 35 11.97 1.94 -7.29
N ASN A 36 11.14 2.94 -7.65
CA ASN A 36 9.76 2.99 -7.21
C ASN A 36 8.95 1.97 -8.03
N PRO A 37 8.42 0.90 -7.41
CA PRO A 37 7.66 -0.13 -8.12
C PRO A 37 6.34 0.40 -8.71
N VAL A 38 5.92 1.61 -8.33
CA VAL A 38 4.70 2.29 -8.79
C VAL A 38 5.04 3.61 -9.50
N SER A 39 6.23 3.73 -10.12
CA SER A 39 6.55 4.89 -10.98
C SER A 39 5.67 4.93 -12.23
N GLN A 40 5.41 6.11 -12.79
CA GLN A 40 4.60 6.25 -14.00
C GLN A 40 5.20 5.47 -15.17
N THR A 41 6.53 5.51 -15.30
CA THR A 41 7.26 4.74 -16.32
C THR A 41 7.02 3.25 -16.15
N ARG A 42 7.18 2.71 -14.94
CA ARG A 42 6.95 1.28 -14.68
C ARG A 42 5.51 0.87 -14.92
N LEU A 43 4.54 1.71 -14.55
CA LEU A 43 3.12 1.46 -14.80
C LEU A 43 2.79 1.41 -16.30
N LYS A 44 3.41 2.28 -17.12
CA LYS A 44 3.27 2.25 -18.58
C LYS A 44 3.79 0.94 -19.16
N GLU A 45 4.98 0.51 -18.77
CA GLU A 45 5.56 -0.76 -19.24
C GLU A 45 4.66 -1.97 -18.91
N LEU A 46 4.14 -2.03 -17.67
CA LEU A 46 3.24 -3.11 -17.25
C LEU A 46 1.92 -3.09 -18.03
N TYR A 47 1.40 -1.90 -18.34
CA TYR A 47 0.22 -1.74 -19.18
C TYR A 47 0.46 -2.19 -20.62
N ASP A 48 1.62 -1.86 -21.19
CA ASP A 48 2.01 -2.28 -22.53
C ASP A 48 2.17 -3.80 -22.62
N ASP A 49 2.77 -4.44 -21.60
CA ASP A 49 2.81 -5.91 -21.51
C ASP A 49 1.40 -6.53 -21.46
N LEU A 50 0.49 -5.96 -20.66
CA LEU A 50 -0.91 -6.41 -20.62
C LEU A 50 -1.57 -6.27 -22.00
N ARG A 51 -1.33 -5.16 -22.71
CA ARG A 51 -1.84 -4.92 -24.06
C ARG A 51 -1.27 -5.92 -25.07
N CYS A 52 0.00 -6.29 -24.95
CA CYS A 52 0.62 -7.35 -25.76
C CYS A 52 -0.03 -8.72 -25.51
N ARG A 53 -0.45 -9.02 -24.28
CA ARG A 53 -1.15 -10.27 -23.94
C ARG A 53 -2.64 -10.25 -24.27
N TRP A 54 -3.25 -9.08 -24.45
CA TRP A 54 -4.67 -8.91 -24.72
C TRP A 54 -5.24 -9.77 -25.87
N PRO A 55 -4.58 -9.92 -27.04
CA PRO A 55 -5.11 -10.77 -28.12
C PRO A 55 -5.29 -12.24 -27.73
N LYS A 56 -4.47 -12.77 -26.82
CA LYS A 56 -4.62 -14.14 -26.29
C LYS A 56 -5.81 -14.20 -25.33
N ILE A 57 -5.90 -13.25 -24.39
CA ILE A 57 -7.00 -13.14 -23.42
C ILE A 57 -8.35 -12.98 -24.14
N LYS A 58 -8.42 -12.09 -25.13
CA LYS A 58 -9.62 -11.85 -25.95
C LYS A 58 -10.11 -13.12 -26.64
N ARG A 59 -9.19 -13.93 -27.20
CA ARG A 59 -9.55 -15.22 -27.82
C ARG A 59 -10.16 -16.19 -26.81
N LEU A 60 -9.57 -16.31 -25.62
CA LEU A 60 -10.08 -17.15 -24.53
C LEU A 60 -11.44 -16.68 -24.01
N LEU A 61 -11.66 -15.37 -23.89
CA LEU A 61 -12.97 -14.83 -23.48
C LEU A 61 -14.06 -15.15 -24.51
N LYS A 62 -13.74 -15.01 -25.80
CA LYS A 62 -14.65 -15.38 -26.89
C LYS A 62 -14.96 -16.88 -26.91
N SER A 63 -13.97 -17.75 -26.73
CA SER A 63 -14.20 -19.20 -26.68
C SER A 63 -15.08 -19.60 -25.49
N ASN A 64 -14.97 -18.88 -24.38
CA ASN A 64 -15.83 -19.03 -23.21
C ASN A 64 -17.18 -18.29 -23.31
N LYS A 65 -17.58 -17.83 -24.52
CA LYS A 65 -18.84 -17.14 -24.80
C LYS A 65 -19.08 -15.89 -23.93
N LYS A 66 -18.02 -15.25 -23.41
CA LYS A 66 -18.12 -13.95 -22.71
C LYS A 66 -18.24 -12.83 -23.75
N THR A 67 -19.24 -11.97 -23.60
CA THR A 67 -19.44 -10.81 -24.47
C THR A 67 -18.49 -9.66 -24.09
N SER A 68 -18.26 -8.76 -25.05
CA SER A 68 -17.45 -7.54 -24.82
C SER A 68 -18.06 -6.70 -23.70
N GLU A 69 -19.38 -6.62 -23.65
CA GLU A 69 -20.16 -5.83 -22.70
C GLU A 69 -19.96 -6.35 -21.29
N VAL A 70 -20.07 -7.68 -21.08
CA VAL A 70 -19.85 -8.32 -19.77
C VAL A 70 -18.41 -8.12 -19.27
N VAL A 71 -17.43 -8.18 -20.17
CA VAL A 71 -16.02 -7.97 -19.81
C VAL A 71 -15.77 -6.52 -19.40
N LYS A 72 -16.28 -5.55 -20.18
CA LYS A 72 -16.17 -4.12 -19.85
C LYS A 72 -16.84 -3.82 -18.52
N GLU A 73 -18.04 -4.34 -18.31
CA GLU A 73 -18.79 -4.14 -17.06
C GLU A 73 -18.02 -4.73 -15.87
N SER A 74 -17.46 -5.93 -16.02
CA SER A 74 -16.64 -6.56 -14.98
C SER A 74 -15.39 -5.74 -14.61
N ILE A 75 -14.78 -5.05 -15.58
CA ILE A 75 -13.64 -4.16 -15.34
C ILE A 75 -14.11 -2.90 -14.60
N LYS A 76 -15.18 -2.27 -15.06
CA LYS A 76 -15.77 -1.08 -14.43
C LYS A 76 -16.18 -1.35 -12.98
N VAL A 77 -16.89 -2.45 -12.74
CA VAL A 77 -17.30 -2.85 -11.37
C VAL A 77 -16.09 -3.00 -10.46
N ARG A 78 -14.98 -3.60 -10.92
CA ARG A 78 -13.75 -3.69 -10.12
C ARG A 78 -13.13 -2.33 -9.85
N GLN A 79 -13.08 -1.44 -10.84
CA GLN A 79 -12.58 -0.09 -10.69
C GLN A 79 -13.42 0.72 -9.69
N HIS A 80 -14.74 0.71 -9.85
CA HIS A 80 -15.66 1.39 -8.93
C HIS A 80 -15.57 0.85 -7.51
N LYS A 81 -15.45 -0.47 -7.33
CA LYS A 81 -15.21 -1.07 -6.00
C LYS A 81 -13.91 -0.57 -5.38
N GLN A 82 -12.82 -0.52 -6.15
CA GLN A 82 -11.53 -0.06 -5.64
C GLN A 82 -11.56 1.44 -5.27
N SER A 83 -12.20 2.28 -6.10
CA SER A 83 -12.38 3.71 -5.79
C SER A 83 -13.25 3.91 -4.55
N ALA A 84 -14.39 3.22 -4.45
CA ALA A 84 -15.25 3.30 -3.28
C ALA A 84 -14.52 2.88 -1.99
N ILE A 85 -13.69 1.83 -2.05
CA ILE A 85 -12.84 1.43 -0.93
C ILE A 85 -11.89 2.57 -0.52
N GLN A 86 -11.21 3.20 -1.49
CA GLN A 86 -10.29 4.31 -1.23
C GLN A 86 -11.01 5.51 -0.61
N ASP A 87 -12.18 5.87 -1.14
CA ASP A 87 -13.00 6.97 -0.63
C ASP A 87 -13.45 6.70 0.82
N LEU A 88 -13.88 5.46 1.11
CA LEU A 88 -14.25 5.04 2.47
C LEU A 88 -13.05 5.06 3.42
N GLN A 89 -11.88 4.57 2.98
CA GLN A 89 -10.65 4.63 3.77
C GLN A 89 -10.28 6.08 4.09
N GLN A 90 -10.39 6.97 3.10
CA GLN A 90 -10.07 8.38 3.28
C GLN A 90 -11.04 9.07 4.25
N ALA A 91 -12.34 8.80 4.12
CA ALA A 91 -13.37 9.32 5.01
C ALA A 91 -13.18 8.84 6.46
N LEU A 92 -12.92 7.54 6.68
CA LEU A 92 -12.66 6.98 8.00
C LEU A 92 -11.34 7.48 8.62
N TYR A 93 -10.32 7.70 7.79
CA TYR A 93 -9.06 8.27 8.25
C TYR A 93 -9.27 9.70 8.74
N TYR A 94 -9.93 10.55 7.96
CA TYR A 94 -10.15 11.94 8.34
C TYR A 94 -11.15 12.10 9.49
N SER A 95 -12.19 11.25 9.58
CA SER A 95 -13.12 11.30 10.72
C SER A 95 -12.42 11.11 12.06
N ARG A 96 -11.33 10.32 12.07
CA ARG A 96 -10.48 10.12 13.24
C ARG A 96 -9.62 11.34 13.54
N ILE A 97 -8.95 11.88 12.53
CA ILE A 97 -8.06 13.05 12.70
C ILE A 97 -8.85 14.28 13.16
N GLU A 98 -10.04 14.52 12.60
CA GLU A 98 -10.90 15.65 12.98
C GLU A 98 -11.49 15.51 14.38
N GLY A 99 -11.74 14.28 14.84
CA GLY A 99 -12.27 13.99 16.18
C GLY A 99 -11.21 13.85 17.28
N HIS A 100 -9.92 13.73 16.93
CA HIS A 100 -8.86 13.44 17.91
C HIS A 100 -8.41 14.70 18.66
N VAL A 101 -9.15 15.07 19.71
CA VAL A 101 -8.64 15.99 20.74
C VAL A 101 -7.64 15.22 21.61
N SER A 102 -6.45 15.76 21.84
CA SER A 102 -5.45 15.17 22.74
C SER A 102 -6.06 14.99 24.14
N LYS A 103 -6.53 13.78 24.48
CA LYS A 103 -7.09 13.47 25.78
C LYS A 103 -5.98 13.33 26.82
N THR A 104 -6.13 14.03 27.94
CA THR A 104 -5.31 13.81 29.13
C THR A 104 -5.91 12.71 29.99
N TYR A 105 -5.18 11.63 30.24
CA TYR A 105 -5.68 10.48 31.01
C TYR A 105 -5.58 10.65 32.54
N LYS A 106 -5.66 11.87 33.06
CA LYS A 106 -5.64 12.10 34.51
C LYS A 106 -7.04 11.88 35.07
N ASP A 107 -7.13 11.09 36.15
CA ASP A 107 -8.37 10.82 36.90
C ASP A 107 -9.52 10.23 36.06
N VAL A 108 -9.20 9.56 34.94
CA VAL A 108 -10.18 8.89 34.07
C VAL A 108 -10.57 7.55 34.66
N LYS A 109 -11.86 7.22 34.64
CA LYS A 109 -12.35 5.93 35.14
C LYS A 109 -11.88 4.79 34.22
N PRO A 110 -11.58 3.60 34.76
CA PRO A 110 -11.18 2.45 33.96
C PRO A 110 -12.18 2.09 32.84
N GLU A 111 -13.47 2.28 33.08
CA GLU A 111 -14.52 2.01 32.12
C GLU A 111 -14.42 2.93 30.89
N ASP A 112 -14.18 4.23 31.11
CA ASP A 112 -14.02 5.22 30.05
C ASP A 112 -12.74 4.94 29.23
N LEU A 113 -11.67 4.50 29.89
CA LEU A 113 -10.42 4.08 29.22
C LEU A 113 -10.61 2.85 28.34
N MET A 114 -11.41 1.88 28.81
CA MET A 114 -11.74 0.68 28.04
C MET A 114 -12.60 1.01 26.83
N GLU A 115 -13.60 1.88 26.98
CA GLU A 115 -14.42 2.35 25.87
C GLU A 115 -13.58 3.07 24.80
N ASP A 116 -12.67 3.94 25.24
CA ASP A 116 -11.74 4.62 24.34
C ASP A 116 -10.85 3.63 23.58
N LEU A 117 -10.21 2.68 24.27
CA LEU A 117 -9.37 1.66 23.64
C LEU A 117 -10.16 0.81 22.62
N LEU A 118 -11.38 0.39 22.97
CA LEU A 118 -12.23 -0.38 22.07
C LEU A 118 -12.61 0.43 20.83
N SER A 119 -12.87 1.74 20.99
CA SER A 119 -13.14 2.65 19.89
C SER A 119 -11.94 2.78 18.95
N GLU A 120 -10.72 2.92 19.49
CA GLU A 120 -9.48 2.93 18.70
C GLU A 120 -9.28 1.65 17.91
N CYS A 121 -9.42 0.51 18.58
CA CYS A 121 -9.26 -0.80 17.96
C CYS A 121 -10.31 -1.03 16.86
N ASN A 122 -11.55 -0.59 17.08
CA ASN A 122 -12.61 -0.69 16.09
C ASN A 122 -12.31 0.17 14.85
N TRP A 123 -11.92 1.44 15.04
CA TRP A 123 -11.52 2.32 13.94
C TRP A 123 -10.39 1.73 13.11
N LEU A 124 -9.30 1.29 13.77
CA LEU A 124 -8.16 0.71 13.07
C LEU A 124 -8.54 -0.58 12.36
N GLY A 125 -9.38 -1.41 13.00
CA GLY A 125 -9.91 -2.63 12.40
C GLY A 125 -10.71 -2.38 11.13
N GLN A 126 -11.55 -1.34 11.09
CA GLN A 126 -12.29 -0.95 9.89
C GLN A 126 -11.36 -0.52 8.74
N LEU A 127 -10.33 0.27 9.03
CA LEU A 127 -9.33 0.65 8.02
C LEU A 127 -8.56 -0.56 7.47
N MET A 128 -8.17 -1.48 8.35
CA MET A 128 -7.48 -2.72 7.97
C MET A 128 -8.36 -3.62 7.10
N ALA A 129 -9.66 -3.73 7.42
CA ALA A 129 -10.61 -4.52 6.65
C ALA A 129 -10.84 -3.96 5.23
N LEU A 130 -10.77 -2.64 5.06
CA LEU A 130 -10.85 -1.99 3.75
C LEU A 130 -9.57 -2.10 2.92
N ASN A 131 -8.45 -2.56 3.48
CA ASN A 131 -7.24 -2.78 2.69
C ASN A 131 -7.46 -3.85 1.60
N ASN A 132 -6.71 -3.77 0.50
CA ASN A 132 -6.77 -4.77 -0.57
C ASN A 132 -5.39 -5.42 -0.81
N PRO A 133 -5.18 -6.68 -0.37
CA PRO A 133 -6.14 -7.55 0.34
C PRO A 133 -6.32 -7.13 1.83
N PRO A 134 -7.43 -7.53 2.48
CA PRO A 134 -7.70 -7.13 3.85
C PRO A 134 -6.56 -7.50 4.80
N LEU A 135 -6.26 -6.63 5.75
CA LEU A 135 -5.27 -6.88 6.79
C LEU A 135 -5.95 -7.39 8.05
N GLN A 136 -5.24 -8.20 8.83
CA GLN A 136 -5.68 -8.66 10.14
C GLN A 136 -4.50 -8.64 11.13
N PRO A 137 -4.76 -8.40 12.43
CA PRO A 137 -3.74 -8.53 13.44
C PRO A 137 -3.20 -9.97 13.52
N ASP A 138 -1.92 -10.10 13.78
CA ASP A 138 -1.26 -11.40 13.85
C ASP A 138 -1.30 -12.00 15.26
N TRP A 139 -2.48 -12.47 15.67
CA TRP A 139 -2.71 -13.10 16.97
C TRP A 139 -1.96 -14.43 17.18
N LYS A 140 -1.37 -15.02 16.14
CA LYS A 140 -0.75 -16.35 16.23
C LYS A 140 0.71 -16.29 16.66
N HIS A 141 1.42 -15.21 16.35
CA HIS A 141 2.85 -15.08 16.61
C HIS A 141 3.15 -14.19 17.81
N HIS A 142 2.50 -14.44 18.95
CA HIS A 142 2.91 -13.82 20.22
C HIS A 142 4.26 -14.40 20.65
N MET A 143 5.25 -13.53 20.87
CA MET A 143 6.58 -13.97 21.29
C MET A 143 6.54 -14.47 22.75
N PRO A 144 7.07 -15.67 23.04
CA PRO A 144 7.18 -16.17 24.42
C PRO A 144 8.02 -15.22 25.28
N GLY A 145 7.61 -15.01 26.54
CA GLY A 145 8.34 -14.19 27.52
C GLY A 145 8.04 -12.68 27.47
N MET A 146 7.03 -12.25 26.71
CA MET A 146 6.53 -10.88 26.81
C MET A 146 5.73 -10.63 28.09
N ASP A 147 5.81 -9.38 28.56
CA ASP A 147 4.95 -8.87 29.62
C ASP A 147 3.45 -9.10 29.31
N ALA A 148 2.67 -9.41 30.35
CA ALA A 148 1.26 -9.76 30.23
C ALA A 148 0.39 -8.60 29.69
N TRP A 149 0.88 -7.35 29.75
CA TRP A 149 0.20 -6.18 29.20
C TRP A 149 0.49 -5.94 27.71
N HIS A 150 1.33 -6.75 27.06
CA HIS A 150 1.49 -6.72 25.60
C HIS A 150 0.34 -7.45 24.87
N ILE A 151 -0.88 -6.96 25.10
CA ILE A 151 -2.13 -7.55 24.62
C ILE A 151 -2.34 -7.38 23.10
N LEU A 152 -1.71 -6.38 22.47
CA LEU A 152 -1.84 -6.12 21.03
C LEU A 152 -0.73 -6.83 20.24
N PRO A 153 -1.05 -7.47 19.09
CA PRO A 153 -0.06 -8.06 18.21
C PRO A 153 0.89 -6.99 17.66
N ARG A 154 2.17 -7.36 17.50
CA ARG A 154 3.18 -6.44 16.95
C ARG A 154 3.19 -6.37 15.43
N ASN A 155 2.54 -7.32 14.76
CA ASN A 155 2.55 -7.45 13.31
C ASN A 155 1.13 -7.58 12.74
N PHE A 156 1.03 -7.27 11.45
CA PHE A 156 -0.14 -7.52 10.63
C PHE A 156 0.17 -8.59 9.59
N ARG A 157 -0.86 -9.29 9.16
CA ARG A 157 -0.80 -10.26 8.07
C ARG A 157 -1.96 -10.02 7.12
N TYR A 158 -1.80 -10.47 5.88
CA TYR A 158 -2.91 -10.48 4.94
C TYR A 158 -3.95 -11.52 5.37
N PHE A 159 -5.21 -11.21 5.11
CA PHE A 159 -6.28 -12.18 5.15
C PHE A 159 -6.11 -13.12 3.95
N ALA A 160 -5.66 -14.35 4.22
CA ALA A 160 -5.76 -15.44 3.28
C ALA A 160 -7.13 -16.08 3.50
N PRO A 161 -8.12 -15.88 2.62
CA PRO A 161 -9.30 -16.74 2.63
C PRO A 161 -8.79 -18.17 2.39
N ASP A 162 -9.23 -19.10 3.23
CA ASP A 162 -8.87 -20.51 3.10
C ASP A 162 -9.17 -20.94 1.66
N SER A 163 -8.15 -21.44 0.96
CA SER A 163 -8.18 -21.68 -0.50
C SER A 163 -9.17 -22.77 -0.93
N SER A 164 -9.94 -23.32 0.02
CA SER A 164 -10.88 -24.42 -0.14
C SER A 164 -12.23 -24.03 -0.77
N HIS A 165 -12.52 -22.74 -0.97
CA HIS A 165 -13.84 -22.27 -1.44
C HIS A 165 -13.88 -21.60 -2.83
N TYR A 166 -12.81 -21.67 -3.62
CA TYR A 166 -12.80 -21.20 -5.01
C TYR A 166 -12.56 -22.35 -6.01
N LEU A 167 -13.38 -23.39 -5.93
CA LEU A 167 -13.67 -24.29 -7.05
C LEU A 167 -15.15 -24.12 -7.40
N CYS A 168 -15.45 -23.14 -8.25
CA CYS A 168 -16.71 -23.10 -8.99
C CYS A 168 -16.49 -22.42 -10.35
#